data_AF-F3GMG1-F1
#
_entry.id   AF-F3GMG1-F1
#
_cell.length_a   1.000
_cell.length_b   1.000
_cell.length_c   1.000
_cell.angle_alpha   90.00
_cell.angle_beta   90.00
_cell.angle_gamma   90.00
#
_symmetry.space_group_name_H-M   'P 1'
#
loop_
_entity.id
_entity.type
_entity.pdbx_description
1 polymer ?
#
loop_
_entity_poly.entity_id
_entity_poly.type
_entity_poly.pdbx_seq_one_letter_code
_entity_poly.pdbx_strand_id
1 'polypeptide(L)'
;RQPGQALIAISHAHMAGGLVSEDSERSLIIGNAEALPASLFGPSITYVALGHLHKPQRVNGEDRIRYSGSPIPLSFSEISYQHQILEINCDGETLTSVEPLLIPRAVNLQRLGPAP
;
A
#
# COMPACT_ATOMS: atom_id res chain seq x y z
N ARG A 1 20.07 7.18 -12.37
CA ARG A 1 20.56 7.34 -10.97
C ARG A 1 22.07 7.37 -10.97
N GLN A 2 22.70 8.12 -10.07
CA GLN A 2 24.15 7.94 -9.86
C GLN A 2 24.38 6.64 -9.07
N PRO A 3 25.55 5.99 -9.23
CA PRO A 3 25.91 4.85 -8.38
C PRO A 3 25.82 5.22 -6.90
N GLY A 4 25.25 4.34 -6.08
CA GLY A 4 25.10 4.57 -4.64
C GLY A 4 23.83 5.32 -4.22
N GLN A 5 22.87 5.54 -5.13
CA GLN A 5 21.59 6.19 -4.80
C GLN A 5 20.41 5.22 -4.85
N ALA A 6 19.55 5.28 -3.84
CA ALA A 6 18.29 4.55 -3.82
C ALA A 6 17.42 4.90 -5.03
N LEU A 7 16.79 3.88 -5.62
CA LEU A 7 15.78 4.06 -6.66
C LEU A 7 14.40 3.78 -6.06
N ILE A 8 13.59 4.82 -5.94
CA ILE A 8 12.23 4.74 -5.42
C ILE A 8 11.25 4.83 -6.59
N ALA A 9 10.39 3.84 -6.75
CA ALA A 9 9.28 3.89 -7.69
C ALA A 9 8.00 4.29 -6.96
N ILE A 10 7.17 5.10 -7.61
CA ILE A 10 5.86 5.51 -7.10
C ILE A 10 4.83 5.12 -8.16
N SER A 11 3.76 4.46 -7.75
CA SER A 11 2.66 4.10 -8.64
C SER A 11 1.33 4.17 -7.92
N HIS A 12 0.27 4.45 -8.69
CA HIS A 12 -1.11 4.39 -8.22
C HIS A 12 -1.86 3.40 -9.11
N ALA A 13 -1.93 2.14 -8.69
CA ALA A 13 -2.48 1.06 -9.49
C ALA A 13 -2.85 -0.12 -8.59
N HIS A 14 -3.70 -1.02 -9.10
CA HIS A 14 -4.01 -2.29 -8.44
C HIS A 14 -2.99 -3.36 -8.84
N MET A 15 -2.33 -3.97 -7.85
CA MET A 15 -1.37 -5.06 -8.04
C MET A 15 -2.03 -6.41 -7.78
N ALA A 16 -1.65 -7.43 -8.55
CA ALA A 16 -2.13 -8.80 -8.38
C ALA A 16 -1.78 -9.32 -6.97
N GLY A 17 -2.75 -9.93 -6.30
CA GLY A 17 -2.62 -10.39 -4.91
C GLY A 17 -2.81 -9.30 -3.86
N GLY A 18 -3.18 -8.08 -4.25
CA GLY A 18 -3.62 -7.04 -3.32
C GLY A 18 -5.01 -7.32 -2.74
N LEU A 19 -5.20 -7.02 -1.46
CA LEU A 19 -6.47 -7.07 -0.76
C LEU A 19 -7.18 -5.71 -0.89
N VAL A 20 -8.37 -5.74 -1.46
CA VAL A 20 -9.21 -4.58 -1.77
C VAL A 20 -10.18 -4.29 -0.61
N SER A 21 -10.44 -3.02 -0.31
CA SER A 21 -11.57 -2.58 0.52
C SER A 21 -12.87 -2.61 -0.28
N GLU A 22 -13.77 -3.55 0.07
CA GLU A 22 -14.99 -3.87 -0.70
C GLU A 22 -15.92 -2.69 -0.97
N ASP A 23 -15.98 -1.70 -0.06
CA ASP A 23 -16.99 -0.63 -0.08
C ASP A 23 -16.45 0.75 -0.50
N SER A 24 -15.15 0.89 -0.75
CA SER A 24 -14.54 2.21 -1.03
C SER A 24 -13.58 2.24 -2.21
N GLU A 25 -13.06 1.10 -2.61
CA GLU A 25 -12.16 1.02 -3.76
C GLU A 25 -12.98 0.89 -5.04
N ARG A 26 -12.68 1.74 -6.03
CA ARG A 26 -13.30 1.65 -7.35
C ARG A 26 -12.48 0.68 -8.19
N SER A 27 -13.13 -0.35 -8.74
CA SER A 27 -12.49 -1.26 -9.69
C SER A 27 -11.96 -0.47 -10.89
N LEU A 28 -10.63 -0.44 -11.05
CA LEU A 28 -9.95 0.14 -12.21
C LEU A 28 -9.63 -0.99 -13.19
N ILE A 29 -10.48 -1.18 -14.20
CA ILE A 29 -10.16 -2.06 -15.32
C ILE A 29 -9.33 -1.27 -16.33
N ILE A 30 -8.04 -1.57 -16.45
CA ILE A 30 -7.18 -0.99 -17.49
C ILE A 30 -6.93 -2.06 -18.55
N GLY A 31 -7.59 -1.95 -19.70
CA GLY A 31 -7.29 -2.77 -20.89
C GLY A 31 -7.40 -4.29 -20.68
N ASN A 32 -8.46 -4.75 -20.01
CA ASN A 32 -8.73 -6.16 -19.63
C ASN A 32 -7.83 -6.75 -18.52
N ALA A 33 -6.91 -5.98 -17.94
CA ALA A 33 -6.17 -6.40 -16.74
C ALA A 33 -6.78 -5.73 -15.50
N GLU A 34 -7.38 -6.53 -14.62
CA GLU A 34 -7.90 -6.06 -13.32
C GLU A 34 -6.78 -5.77 -12.31
N ALA A 35 -5.60 -6.39 -12.48
CA ALA A 35 -4.46 -6.24 -11.59
C ALA A 35 -3.12 -6.45 -12.31
N LEU A 36 -2.13 -5.61 -12.01
CA LEU A 36 -0.79 -5.67 -12.60
C LEU A 36 0.15 -6.58 -11.78
N PRO A 37 1.06 -7.34 -12.41
CA PRO A 37 1.98 -8.18 -11.66
C PRO A 37 3.07 -7.35 -10.98
N ALA A 38 3.42 -7.71 -9.75
CA ALA A 38 4.50 -7.05 -9.00
C ALA A 38 5.88 -7.18 -9.68
N SER A 39 6.04 -8.16 -10.58
CA SER A 39 7.26 -8.37 -11.38
C SER A 39 7.58 -7.22 -12.34
N LEU A 40 6.65 -6.28 -12.55
CA LEU A 40 6.96 -5.01 -13.22
C LEU A 40 8.04 -4.21 -12.47
N PHE A 41 8.14 -4.39 -11.15
CA PHE A 41 9.15 -3.74 -10.33
C PHE A 41 10.39 -4.61 -10.21
N GLY A 42 11.36 -4.34 -11.09
CA GLY A 42 12.64 -5.05 -11.10
C GLY A 42 13.43 -4.94 -9.79
N PRO A 43 14.41 -5.83 -9.58
CA PRO A 43 15.21 -5.90 -8.34
C PRO A 43 16.12 -4.68 -8.12
N SER A 44 16.34 -3.87 -9.16
CA SER A 44 17.12 -2.64 -9.06
C SER A 44 16.37 -1.50 -8.35
N ILE A 45 15.08 -1.63 -8.11
CA ILE A 45 14.26 -0.64 -7.38
C ILE A 45 14.35 -0.95 -5.89
N THR A 46 14.95 -0.02 -5.15
CA THR A 46 15.15 -0.09 -3.69
C THR A 46 13.83 -0.16 -2.94
N TYR A 47 12.83 0.64 -3.37
CA TYR A 47 11.51 0.66 -2.75
C TYR A 47 10.42 1.08 -3.74
N VAL A 48 9.21 0.54 -3.58
CA VAL A 48 8.03 0.84 -4.37
C VAL A 48 6.92 1.33 -3.45
N ALA A 49 6.58 2.60 -3.57
CA ALA A 49 5.45 3.23 -2.90
C ALA A 49 4.20 3.11 -3.77
N LEU A 50 3.29 2.23 -3.39
CA LEU A 50 2.01 2.03 -4.06
C LEU A 50 0.91 2.83 -3.36
N GLY A 51 0.06 3.46 -4.16
CA GLY A 51 -1.26 3.96 -3.77
C GLY A 51 -2.36 3.25 -4.55
N HIS A 52 -3.62 3.53 -4.18
CA HIS A 52 -4.89 2.97 -4.69
C HIS A 52 -5.62 2.18 -3.60
N LEU A 53 -5.01 1.11 -3.08
CA LEU A 53 -5.62 0.29 -2.04
C LEU A 53 -5.57 0.99 -0.68
N HIS A 54 -6.68 0.93 0.05
CA HIS A 54 -6.82 1.58 1.36
C HIS A 54 -6.29 0.71 2.49
N LYS A 55 -6.23 -0.60 2.28
CA LYS A 55 -5.66 -1.53 3.26
C LYS A 55 -4.12 -1.49 3.22
N PRO A 56 -3.44 -1.20 4.34
CA PRO A 56 -2.00 -1.30 4.41
C PRO A 56 -1.53 -2.75 4.24
N GLN A 57 -0.61 -3.00 3.32
CA GLN A 57 -0.18 -4.37 2.99
C GLN A 57 1.12 -4.45 2.19
N ARG A 58 1.77 -5.62 2.26
CA ARG A 58 2.86 -6.02 1.37
C ARG A 58 2.27 -6.61 0.09
N VAL A 59 2.94 -6.40 -1.04
CA VAL A 59 2.60 -7.08 -2.28
C VAL A 59 3.57 -8.25 -2.48
N ASN A 60 3.03 -9.43 -2.79
CA ASN A 60 3.84 -10.63 -3.06
C ASN A 60 4.82 -11.03 -1.94
N GLY A 61 4.52 -10.66 -0.69
CA GLY A 61 5.40 -10.90 0.46
C GLY A 61 6.69 -10.06 0.49
N GLU A 62 6.89 -9.13 -0.45
CA GLU A 62 8.08 -8.28 -0.52
C GLU A 62 7.95 -7.04 0.38
N ASP A 63 8.92 -6.82 1.28
CA ASP A 63 8.91 -5.67 2.19
C ASP A 63 9.11 -4.33 1.48
N ARG A 64 9.79 -4.35 0.33
CA ARG A 64 10.05 -3.17 -0.48
C ARG A 64 8.86 -2.70 -1.31
N ILE A 65 7.80 -3.50 -1.46
CA ILE A 65 6.63 -3.16 -2.29
C ILE A 65 5.41 -3.04 -1.39
N ARG A 66 4.97 -1.80 -1.16
CA ARG A 66 4.01 -1.51 -0.10
C ARG A 66 2.88 -0.60 -0.58
N TYR A 67 1.67 -0.97 -0.20
CA TYR A 67 0.62 0.01 0.01
C TYR A 67 0.71 0.49 1.45
N SER A 68 0.84 1.80 1.65
CA SER A 68 0.69 2.40 2.99
C SER A 68 -0.75 2.32 3.50
N GLY A 69 -1.71 2.17 2.58
CA GLY A 69 -3.13 2.32 2.86
C GLY A 69 -3.54 3.78 3.01
N SER A 70 -4.82 3.98 3.32
CA SER A 70 -5.35 5.30 3.66
C SER A 70 -4.89 5.72 5.06
N PRO A 71 -4.68 7.02 5.31
CA PRO A 71 -4.27 7.50 6.64
C PRO A 71 -5.44 7.55 7.64
N ILE A 72 -6.68 7.52 7.14
CA ILE A 72 -7.92 7.50 7.90
C ILE A 72 -8.90 6.53 7.22
N PRO A 73 -9.90 6.02 7.94
CA PRO A 73 -10.92 5.17 7.33
C PRO A 73 -11.74 5.97 6.34
N LEU A 74 -11.87 5.45 5.12
CA LEU A 74 -12.70 6.01 4.04
C LEU A 74 -14.03 5.26 3.88
N SER A 75 -14.12 4.06 4.48
CA SER A 75 -15.34 3.25 4.61
C SER A 75 -15.54 2.71 6.02
N PHE A 76 -16.76 2.27 6.35
CA PHE A 76 -17.03 1.43 7.52
C PHE A 76 -16.44 0.02 7.40
N SER A 77 -16.13 -0.48 6.20
CA SER A 77 -15.37 -1.74 6.04
C SER A 77 -13.94 -1.64 6.58
N GLU A 78 -13.42 -0.42 6.78
CA GLU A 78 -12.05 -0.13 7.18
C GLU A 78 -11.92 0.14 8.69
N ILE A 79 -12.97 -0.08 9.49
CA ILE A 79 -12.96 0.15 10.95
C ILE A 79 -11.79 -0.58 11.63
N SER A 80 -11.49 -1.81 11.19
CA SER A 80 -10.44 -2.64 11.77
C SER A 80 -9.05 -2.36 11.22
N TYR A 81 -8.90 -1.47 10.23
CA TYR A 81 -7.62 -1.21 9.61
C TYR A 81 -6.71 -0.45 10.58
N GLN A 82 -5.46 -0.91 10.66
CA GLN A 82 -4.38 -0.20 11.33
C GLN A 82 -3.81 0.85 10.37
N HIS A 83 -4.48 1.99 10.26
CA HIS A 83 -4.01 3.09 9.42
C HIS A 83 -2.60 3.54 9.85
N GLN A 84 -1.76 3.81 8.87
CA GLN A 84 -0.34 4.04 9.09
C GLN A 84 0.23 4.94 8.00
N ILE A 85 1.37 5.55 8.31
CA ILE A 85 2.37 5.93 7.32
C ILE A 85 3.54 4.96 7.39
N LEU A 86 4.39 4.95 6.37
CA LEU A 86 5.60 4.14 6.36
C LEU A 86 6.81 5.05 6.46
N GLU A 87 7.60 4.86 7.50
CA GLU A 87 8.95 5.40 7.58
C GLU A 87 9.90 4.43 6.86
N ILE A 88 10.67 4.95 5.91
CA ILE A 88 11.53 4.15 5.06
C ILE A 88 12.95 4.68 5.20
N ASN A 89 13.87 3.82 5.60
CA ASN A 89 15.28 4.16 5.70
C ASN A 89 16.06 3.46 4.58
N CYS A 90 16.91 4.21 3.90
CA CYS A 90 17.83 3.69 2.89
C CYS A 90 19.26 4.12 3.22
N ASP A 91 20.22 3.22 3.04
CA ASP A 91 21.64 3.51 3.04
C ASP A 91 22.20 3.24 1.64
N GLY A 92 22.48 4.30 0.90
CA GLY A 92 22.81 4.23 -0.52
C GLY A 92 21.71 3.55 -1.33
N GLU A 93 22.01 2.41 -1.96
CA GLU A 93 21.05 1.61 -2.74
C GLU A 93 20.28 0.58 -1.90
N THR A 94 20.64 0.42 -0.63
CA THR A 94 20.11 -0.61 0.26
C THR A 94 18.95 -0.08 1.08
N LEU A 95 17.82 -0.78 1.03
CA LEU A 95 16.69 -0.57 1.93
C LEU A 95 17.03 -1.14 3.31
N THR A 96 17.10 -0.31 4.35
CA THR A 96 17.50 -0.72 5.69
C THR A 96 16.32 -0.98 6.61
N SER A 97 15.22 -0.23 6.48
CA SER A 97 13.98 -0.51 7.21
C SER A 97 12.74 0.04 6.52
N VAL A 98 11.59 -0.56 6.84
CA VAL A 98 10.25 -0.11 6.43
C VAL A 98 9.33 -0.25 7.65
N GLU A 99 9.25 0.81 8.44
CA GLU A 99 8.56 0.78 9.72
C GLU A 99 7.16 1.43 9.62
N PRO A 100 6.10 0.74 10.09
CA PRO A 100 4.78 1.34 10.19
C PRO A 100 4.71 2.31 11.37
N LEU A 101 4.39 3.57 11.08
CA LEU A 101 4.01 4.55 12.10
C LEU A 101 2.49 4.64 12.12
N LEU A 102 1.87 4.07 13.16
CA LEU A 102 0.42 3.99 13.28
C LEU A 102 -0.19 5.38 13.51
N ILE A 103 -1.28 5.66 12.78
CA ILE A 103 -2.03 6.90 12.92
C ILE A 103 -3.11 6.70 13.99
N PRO A 104 -3.11 7.48 15.08
CA PRO A 104 -4.14 7.40 16.10
C PRO A 104 -5.54 7.67 15.53
N ARG A 105 -6.52 6.87 15.96
CA ARG A 105 -7.91 7.04 15.55
C ARG A 105 -8.56 8.17 16.34
N ALA A 106 -8.63 9.36 15.74
CA ALA A 106 -9.21 10.55 16.37
C ALA A 106 -10.74 10.50 16.47
N VAL A 107 -11.40 9.78 15.55
CA VAL A 107 -12.87 9.67 15.49
C VAL A 107 -13.26 8.20 15.52
N ASN A 108 -14.15 7.83 16.43
CA ASN A 108 -14.68 6.48 16.52
C ASN A 108 -15.71 6.24 15.39
N LEU A 109 -15.61 5.09 14.72
CA LEU A 109 -16.56 4.65 13.70
C LEU A 109 -17.26 3.41 14.21
N GLN A 110 -18.59 3.44 14.21
CA GLN A 110 -19.41 2.31 14.58
C GLN A 110 -20.38 1.99 13.45
N ARG A 111 -20.41 0.72 13.06
CA ARG A 111 -21.42 0.19 12.15
C ARG A 111 -22.57 -0.37 12.99
N LEU A 112 -23.80 0.02 12.63
CA LEU A 112 -25.01 -0.55 13.20
C LEU A 112 -25.67 -1.46 12.16
N GLY A 113 -25.99 -2.70 12.54
CA GLY A 113 -26.50 -3.73 11.62
C GLY A 113 -25.42 -4.73 11.17
N PRO A 114 -25.81 -5.80 10.47
CA PRO A 114 -24.88 -6.87 10.09
C PRO A 114 -23.74 -6.37 9.19
N ALA A 115 -22.56 -6.99 9.32
CA ALA A 115 -21.48 -6.90 8.32
C ALA A 115 -21.95 -7.53 6.99
N PRO A 116 -21.41 -7.12 5.82
CA PRO A 116 -21.63 -7.87 4.58
C PRO A 116 -21.04 -9.28 4.72
#